data_AF-A0A6N7Q111-F1
#
_entry.id   AF-A0A6N7Q111-F1
#
_cell.length_a   1.000
_cell.length_b   1.000
_cell.length_c   1.000
_cell.angle_alpha   90.00
_cell.angle_beta   90.00
_cell.angle_gamma   90.00
#
_symmetry.space_group_name_H-M   'P 1'
#
loop_
_entity.id
_entity.type
_entity.pdbx_description
1 polymer ?
#
loop_
_entity_poly.entity_id
_entity_poly.type
_entity_poly.pdbx_seq_one_letter_code
_entity_poly.pdbx_strand_id
1 'polypeptide(L)'
;MANALAEGINCIAAFVKALRDDPATTPDPDWVTIVHEMERALDGIVGKEVSTDMVVREEDRDRVRRLRALVSDWVATGKAPDELQSTAEAVLMSFGITV
;
A
#
# COMPACT_ATOMS: atom_id res chain seq x y z
N MET A 1 10.55 -10.84 5.21
CA MET A 1 10.77 -9.54 4.52
C MET A 1 10.43 -9.59 3.04
N ALA A 2 11.04 -10.46 2.21
CA ALA A 2 10.71 -10.53 0.77
C ALA A 2 9.21 -10.80 0.48
N ASN A 3 8.54 -11.58 1.34
CA ASN A 3 7.12 -11.89 1.17
C ASN A 3 6.17 -10.69 1.41
N ALA A 4 6.54 -9.77 2.33
CA ALA A 4 5.67 -8.65 2.72
C ALA A 4 5.50 -7.60 1.61
N LEU A 5 6.53 -7.40 0.77
CA LEU A 5 6.45 -6.50 -0.38
C LEU A 5 5.50 -7.06 -1.45
N ALA A 6 5.63 -8.35 -1.77
CA ALA A 6 4.78 -9.02 -2.75
C ALA A 6 3.32 -9.09 -2.28
N GLU A 7 3.09 -9.43 -1.02
CA GLU A 7 1.77 -9.41 -0.39
C GLU A 7 1.18 -8.01 -0.36
N GLY A 8 1.98 -7.00 0.00
CA GLY A 8 1.59 -5.59 -0.04
C GLY A 8 1.14 -5.14 -1.42
N ILE A 9 1.93 -5.42 -2.44
CA ILE A 9 1.60 -5.12 -3.84
C ILE A 9 0.29 -5.79 -4.27
N ASN A 10 0.13 -7.08 -4.00
CA ASN A 10 -1.07 -7.83 -4.36
C ASN A 10 -2.32 -7.29 -3.64
N CYS A 11 -2.17 -6.95 -2.35
CA CYS A 11 -3.22 -6.32 -1.56
C CYS A 11 -3.65 -4.97 -2.14
N ILE A 12 -2.68 -4.12 -2.50
CA ILE A 12 -2.95 -2.80 -3.07
C ILE A 12 -3.67 -2.91 -4.42
N ALA A 13 -3.19 -3.81 -5.29
CA ALA A 13 -3.87 -4.08 -6.56
C ALA A 13 -5.31 -4.58 -6.36
N ALA A 14 -5.54 -5.44 -5.37
CA ALA A 14 -6.85 -5.99 -5.07
C ALA A 14 -7.86 -4.92 -4.65
N PHE A 15 -7.51 -4.04 -3.70
CA PHE A 15 -8.45 -3.02 -3.26
C PHE A 15 -8.61 -1.87 -4.26
N VAL A 16 -7.59 -1.53 -5.07
CA VAL A 16 -7.75 -0.59 -6.18
C VAL A 16 -8.77 -1.12 -7.19
N LYS A 17 -8.67 -2.40 -7.53
CA LYS A 17 -9.65 -3.05 -8.39
C LYS A 17 -11.05 -3.01 -7.77
N ALA A 18 -11.17 -3.35 -6.49
CA ALA A 18 -12.45 -3.33 -5.78
C ALA A 18 -13.08 -1.93 -5.79
N LEU A 19 -12.30 -0.87 -5.51
CA LEU A 19 -12.76 0.53 -5.56
C LEU A 19 -13.21 0.96 -6.95
N ARG A 20 -12.52 0.49 -8.00
CA ARG A 20 -12.85 0.80 -9.40
C ARG A 20 -14.13 0.10 -9.84
N ASP A 21 -14.31 -1.15 -9.44
CA ASP A 21 -15.49 -1.95 -9.77
C ASP A 21 -16.72 -1.47 -8.96
N ASP A 22 -16.54 -1.13 -7.68
CA ASP A 22 -17.56 -0.59 -6.79
C ASP A 22 -16.97 0.44 -5.80
N PRO A 23 -17.24 1.75 -5.98
CA PRO A 23 -16.81 2.80 -5.06
C PRO A 23 -17.39 2.67 -3.63
N ALA A 24 -18.47 1.90 -3.46
CA ALA A 24 -19.06 1.59 -2.16
C ALA A 24 -18.50 0.30 -1.54
N THR A 25 -17.42 -0.25 -2.11
CA THR A 25 -16.68 -1.41 -1.57
C THR A 25 -16.48 -1.27 -0.07
N THR A 26 -16.73 -2.36 0.65
CA THR A 26 -16.42 -2.45 2.08
C THR A 26 -14.93 -2.80 2.24
N PRO A 27 -14.19 -2.09 3.10
CA PRO A 27 -12.79 -2.38 3.32
C PRO A 27 -12.59 -3.68 4.08
N ASP A 28 -11.58 -4.45 3.69
CA ASP A 28 -11.11 -5.58 4.48
C ASP A 28 -10.18 -5.08 5.60
N PRO A 29 -10.47 -5.39 6.88
CA PRO A 29 -9.59 -5.03 8.00
C PRO A 29 -8.15 -5.52 7.85
N ASP A 30 -7.94 -6.65 7.15
CA ASP A 30 -6.61 -7.23 6.96
C ASP A 30 -5.72 -6.36 6.05
N TRP A 31 -6.30 -5.51 5.19
CA TRP A 31 -5.54 -4.61 4.33
C TRP A 31 -4.66 -3.65 5.13
N VAL A 32 -5.10 -3.19 6.30
CA VAL A 32 -4.29 -2.31 7.16
C VAL A 32 -3.03 -3.03 7.62
N THR A 33 -3.18 -4.29 8.04
CA THR A 33 -2.07 -5.12 8.51
C THR A 33 -1.07 -5.39 7.39
N ILE A 34 -1.56 -5.74 6.21
CA ILE A 34 -0.70 -6.06 5.06
C ILE A 34 0.07 -4.82 4.57
N VAL A 35 -0.60 -3.67 4.44
CA VAL A 35 0.06 -2.41 4.05
C VAL A 35 1.05 -1.96 5.13
N HIS A 36 0.78 -2.20 6.41
CA HIS A 36 1.73 -1.90 7.48
C HIS A 36 2.99 -2.76 7.43
N GLU A 37 2.86 -4.06 7.17
CA GLU A 37 4.03 -4.95 7.03
C GLU A 37 4.86 -4.61 5.79
N MET A 38 4.21 -4.15 4.71
CA MET A 38 4.91 -3.55 3.57
C MET A 38 5.69 -2.28 3.96
N GLU A 39 5.08 -1.35 4.71
CA GLU A 39 5.76 -0.15 5.23
C GLU A 39 7.01 -0.54 6.02
N ARG A 40 6.89 -1.49 6.95
CA ARG A 40 8.02 -1.96 7.78
C ARG A 40 9.14 -2.58 6.95
N ALA A 41 8.80 -3.29 5.88
CA ALA A 41 9.80 -3.84 4.97
C ALA A 41 10.57 -2.71 4.24
N LEU A 42 9.88 -1.67 3.79
CA LEU A 42 10.51 -0.50 3.15
C LEU A 42 11.37 0.29 4.15
N ASP A 43 10.92 0.46 5.40
CA ASP A 43 11.69 1.08 6.48
C ASP A 43 13.02 0.36 6.70
N GLY A 44 13.01 -0.98 6.73
CA GLY A 44 14.24 -1.78 6.87
C GLY A 44 15.20 -1.63 5.67
N ILE A 45 14.67 -1.48 4.45
CA ILE A 45 15.50 -1.26 3.25
C ILE A 45 16.13 0.14 3.27
N VAL A 46 15.33 1.18 3.51
CA VAL A 46 15.81 2.58 3.56
C VAL A 46 16.78 2.79 4.72
N GLY A 47 16.50 2.18 5.88
CA GLY A 47 17.38 2.19 7.05
C GLY A 47 18.67 1.39 6.88
N LYS A 48 18.85 0.70 5.73
CA LYS A 48 19.98 -0.21 5.46
C LYS A 48 20.08 -1.40 6.42
N GLU A 49 18.99 -1.73 7.11
CA GLU A 49 18.87 -2.94 7.93
C GLU A 49 18.70 -4.19 7.04
N VAL A 50 18.20 -3.99 5.81
CA VAL A 50 17.95 -5.03 4.82
C VAL A 50 18.63 -4.65 3.50
N SER A 51 19.47 -5.53 2.96
CA SER A 51 20.07 -5.36 1.64
C SER A 51 19.23 -6.07 0.58
N THR A 52 18.89 -5.37 -0.49
CA THR A 52 18.13 -5.88 -1.64
C THR A 52 18.61 -5.19 -2.91
N ASP A 53 18.45 -5.85 -4.05
CA ASP A 53 18.71 -5.27 -5.38
C ASP A 53 17.66 -4.22 -5.78
N MET A 54 16.55 -4.13 -5.04
CA MET A 54 15.50 -3.16 -5.28
C MET A 54 15.89 -1.76 -4.78
N VAL A 55 15.79 -0.77 -5.67
CA VAL A 55 16.01 0.64 -5.31
C VAL A 55 14.73 1.20 -4.69
N VAL A 56 14.74 1.40 -3.37
CA VAL A 56 13.66 2.06 -2.64
C VAL A 56 14.09 3.47 -2.25
N ARG A 57 13.27 4.47 -2.57
CA ARG A 57 13.49 5.86 -2.16
C ARG A 57 12.68 6.21 -0.92
N GLU A 58 13.09 7.26 -0.23
CA GLU A 58 12.33 7.82 0.90
C GLU A 58 10.91 8.22 0.49
N GLU A 59 10.74 8.72 -0.73
CA GLU A 59 9.42 9.03 -1.29
C GLU A 59 8.50 7.79 -1.41
N ASP A 60 9.04 6.61 -1.73
CA ASP A 60 8.24 5.39 -1.86
C ASP A 60 7.73 4.94 -0.49
N ARG A 61 8.59 5.07 0.54
CA ARG A 61 8.23 4.84 1.94
C ARG A 61 7.13 5.81 2.39
N ASP A 62 7.28 7.10 2.12
CA ASP A 62 6.29 8.11 2.51
C ASP A 62 4.93 7.90 1.84
N ARG A 63 4.93 7.47 0.57
CA ARG A 63 3.69 7.09 -0.14
C ARG A 63 3.00 5.89 0.51
N VAL A 64 3.74 4.84 0.85
CA VAL A 64 3.16 3.65 1.52
C VAL A 64 2.65 4.00 2.92
N ARG A 65 3.37 4.85 3.66
CA ARG A 65 2.90 5.37 4.96
C ARG A 65 1.60 6.16 4.83
N ARG A 66 1.50 7.06 3.84
CA ARG A 66 0.26 7.79 3.55
C ARG A 66 -0.86 6.82 3.19
N LEU A 67 -0.58 5.85 2.32
CA LEU A 67 -1.55 4.84 1.91
C LEU A 67 -2.08 4.05 3.12
N ARG A 68 -1.20 3.65 4.04
CA ARG A 68 -1.60 2.97 5.29
C ARG A 68 -2.60 3.80 6.09
N ALA A 69 -2.34 5.10 6.25
CA ALA A 69 -3.23 6.01 6.97
C ALA A 69 -4.61 6.07 6.31
N LEU A 70 -4.66 6.15 4.98
CA LEU A 70 -5.92 6.19 4.23
C LEU A 70 -6.70 4.88 4.30
N VAL A 71 -6.02 3.73 4.20
CA VAL A 71 -6.66 2.41 4.37
C VAL A 71 -7.19 2.26 5.81
N SER A 72 -6.45 2.74 6.80
CA SER A 72 -6.91 2.73 8.20
C SER A 72 -8.15 3.62 8.41
N ASP A 73 -8.19 4.80 7.79
CA ASP A 73 -9.35 5.69 7.87
C ASP A 73 -10.56 5.08 7.15
N TRP A 74 -10.34 4.43 6.01
CA TRP A 74 -11.38 3.69 5.31
C TRP A 74 -11.97 2.58 6.17
N VAL A 75 -11.13 1.73 6.79
CA VAL A 75 -11.58 0.66 7.69
C VAL A 75 -12.35 1.22 8.88
N ALA A 76 -11.91 2.35 9.45
CA ALA A 76 -12.55 2.95 10.61
C ALA A 76 -13.91 3.59 10.29
N THR A 77 -14.03 4.23 9.12
CA THR A 77 -15.22 5.00 8.75
C THR A 77 -16.19 4.23 7.84
N GLY A 78 -15.74 3.14 7.23
CA GLY A 78 -16.42 2.40 6.18
C GLY A 78 -16.53 3.17 4.86
N LYS A 79 -15.91 4.35 4.74
CA LYS A 79 -15.95 5.19 3.54
C LYS A 79 -14.56 5.41 2.99
N ALA A 80 -14.36 5.12 1.71
CA ALA A 80 -13.07 5.32 1.06
C ALA A 80 -12.76 6.83 0.98
N PRO A 81 -11.60 7.29 1.46
CA PRO A 81 -11.14 8.65 1.22
C PRO A 81 -10.95 8.93 -0.28
N ASP A 82 -11.25 10.14 -0.73
CA ASP A 82 -11.15 10.53 -2.16
C ASP A 82 -9.74 10.29 -2.76
N GLU A 83 -8.70 10.46 -1.94
CA GLU A 83 -7.31 10.27 -2.35
C GLU A 83 -6.79 8.83 -2.23
N LEU A 84 -7.59 7.90 -1.72
CA LEU A 84 -7.16 6.52 -1.47
C LEU A 84 -6.76 5.83 -2.78
N GLN A 85 -7.63 5.86 -3.79
CA GLN A 85 -7.37 5.18 -5.06
C GLN A 85 -6.14 5.75 -5.76
N SER A 86 -6.04 7.07 -5.88
CA SER A 86 -4.91 7.72 -6.56
C SER A 86 -3.58 7.51 -5.83
N THR A 87 -3.60 7.49 -4.50
CA THR A 87 -2.41 7.17 -3.68
C THR A 87 -1.98 5.72 -3.87
N ALA A 88 -2.93 4.79 -3.92
CA ALA A 88 -2.67 3.37 -4.13
C ALA A 88 -2.10 3.08 -5.53
N GLU A 89 -2.67 3.68 -6.57
CA GLU A 89 -2.15 3.61 -7.94
C GLU A 89 -0.73 4.21 -8.03
N ALA A 90 -0.45 5.31 -7.33
CA ALA A 90 0.88 5.91 -7.27
C ALA A 90 1.92 5.02 -6.59
N VAL A 91 1.52 4.23 -5.58
CA VAL A 91 2.40 3.21 -4.98
C VAL A 91 2.69 2.11 -5.98
N LEU A 92 1.68 1.55 -6.66
CA LEU A 92 1.87 0.50 -7.66
C LEU A 92 2.80 0.95 -8.80
N MET A 93 2.63 2.19 -9.28
CA MET A 93 3.49 2.76 -10.32
C MET A 93 4.95 2.90 -9.88
N SER A 94 5.23 3.22 -8.60
CA SER A 94 6.60 3.24 -8.06
C SER A 94 7.30 1.87 -8.19
N PHE A 95 6.54 0.78 -8.16
CA PHE A 95 7.05 -0.59 -8.34
C PHE A 95 6.88 -1.13 -9.77
N GLY A 96 6.55 -0.26 -10.73
CA GLY A 96 6.41 -0.64 -12.15
C GLY A 96 5.13 -1.41 -12.47
N ILE A 97 4.10 -1.30 -11.63
CA ILE A 97 2.84 -2.03 -11.76
C ILE A 97 1.72 -1.07 -12.17
N THR A 98 0.95 -1.48 -13.17
CA THR A 98 -0.23 -0.75 -13.67
C THR A 98 -1.46 -1.64 -13.57
N VAL A 99 -2.55 -1.09 -13.02
CA VAL A 99 -3.82 -1.78 -12.73
C VAL A 99 -5.00 -1.03 -13.31
#